data_AF-A0ABD0P7H6-F1
#
_entry.id   AF-A0ABD0P7H6-F1
#
_cell.length_a   1.000
_cell.length_b   1.000
_cell.length_c   1.000
_cell.angle_alpha   90.00
_cell.angle_beta   90.00
_cell.angle_gamma   90.00
#
_symmetry.space_group_name_H-M   'P 1'
#
loop_
_entity.id
_entity.type
_entity.pdbx_description
1 polymer ?
#
loop_
_entity_poly.entity_id
_entity_poly.type
_entity_poly.pdbx_seq_one_letter_code
_entity_poly.pdbx_strand_id
1 'polypeptide(L)' 'ETHQNLADKKQLNVVEFRAEQGALPIVVARPQLGARKEPEVEDDVPNTRLHWADVKASQG' A
#
# COMPACT_ATOMS: atom_id res chain seq x y z
N GLU A 1 3.44 -8.98 8.03
CA GLU A 1 2.40 -9.51 7.13
C GLU A 1 3.02 -9.74 5.75
N THR A 2 2.61 -10.74 4.97
CA THR A 2 3.08 -10.94 3.58
C THR A 2 2.16 -10.21 2.60
N HIS A 3 2.62 -9.94 1.37
CA HIS A 3 1.76 -9.32 0.34
C HIS A 3 0.50 -10.15 0.05
N GLN A 4 0.61 -11.49 0.05
CA GLN A 4 -0.53 -12.38 -0.16
C GLN A 4 -1.55 -12.25 0.99
N ASN A 5 -1.10 -12.26 2.24
CA ASN A 5 -2.00 -12.11 3.39
C ASN A 5 -2.70 -10.74 3.37
N LEU A 6 -1.99 -9.68 2.98
CA LEU A 6 -2.58 -8.34 2.84
C LEU A 6 -3.64 -8.31 1.73
N ALA A 7 -3.34 -8.89 0.56
CA ALA A 7 -4.26 -8.98 -0.56
C ALA A 7 -5.54 -9.73 -0.16
N ASP A 8 -5.39 -10.89 0.46
CA ASP A 8 -6.51 -11.72 0.92
C ASP A 8 -7.34 -11.02 1.99
N LYS A 9 -6.70 -10.37 2.96
CA LYS A 9 -7.37 -9.64 4.05
C LYS A 9 -8.16 -8.43 3.54
N LYS A 10 -7.62 -7.68 2.57
CA LYS A 10 -8.25 -6.48 2.03
C LYS A 10 -9.19 -6.77 0.84
N GLN A 11 -9.08 -7.97 0.26
CA GLN A 11 -9.69 -8.35 -1.01
C GLN A 11 -9.33 -7.37 -2.13
N LEU A 12 -8.06 -6.97 -2.21
CA LEU A 12 -7.54 -6.03 -3.20
C LEU A 12 -6.16 -6.49 -3.70
N ASN A 13 -5.81 -6.10 -4.94
CA ASN A 13 -4.48 -6.37 -5.47
C ASN A 13 -3.43 -5.51 -4.76
N VAL A 14 -2.29 -6.10 -4.45
CA VAL A 14 -1.13 -5.34 -3.94
C VAL A 14 -0.27 -4.96 -5.14
N VAL A 15 -0.02 -3.66 -5.28
CA VAL A 15 0.73 -3.07 -6.39
C VAL A 15 2.00 -2.42 -5.86
N GLU A 16 3.14 -2.74 -6.44
CA GLU A 16 4.43 -2.13 -6.17
C GLU A 16 4.76 -1.09 -7.26
N PHE A 17 5.21 0.09 -6.84
CA PHE A 17 5.77 1.12 -7.69
C PHE A 17 7.25 1.28 -7.36
N ARG A 18 8.11 1.18 -8.37
CA ARG A 18 9.56 1.32 -8.22
C ARG A 18 10.06 2.54 -8.97
N ALA A 19 10.89 3.35 -8.31
CA ALA A 19 11.33 4.63 -8.85
C ALA A 19 12.06 4.48 -10.19
N GLU A 20 12.86 3.43 -10.35
CA GLU A 20 13.59 3.12 -11.58
C GLU A 20 12.69 2.72 -12.76
N GLN A 21 11.42 2.34 -12.49
CA GLN A 21 10.44 1.97 -13.50
C GLN A 21 9.38 3.08 -13.72
N GLY A 22 9.54 4.24 -13.09
CA GLY A 22 8.63 5.36 -13.18
C GLY A 22 7.23 5.01 -12.67
N ALA A 23 6.20 5.31 -13.47
CA ALA A 23 4.80 5.12 -13.10
C ALA A 23 4.26 3.70 -13.42
N LEU A 24 5.11 2.75 -13.80
CA LEU A 24 4.68 1.40 -14.18
C LEU A 24 4.22 0.59 -12.95
N PRO A 25 2.95 0.15 -12.86
CA PRO A 25 2.47 -0.66 -11.75
C PRO A 25 2.87 -2.12 -11.89
N ILE A 26 3.37 -2.73 -10.82
CA ILE A 26 3.67 -4.17 -10.76
C ILE A 26 2.73 -4.84 -9.75
N VAL A 27 1.89 -5.76 -10.22
CA VAL A 27 1.02 -6.54 -9.32
C VAL A 27 1.85 -7.63 -8.65
N VAL A 28 2.08 -7.50 -7.34
CA VAL A 28 2.92 -8.43 -6.56
C VAL A 28 2.12 -9.46 -5.77
N ALA A 29 0.82 -9.24 -5.57
CA ALA A 29 -0.10 -10.23 -5.03
C ALA A 29 -1.53 -9.98 -5.51
N ARG A 30 -2.30 -11.07 -5.65
CA ARG A 30 -3.72 -11.06 -5.98
C ARG A 30 -4.49 -11.83 -4.91
N PRO A 31 -5.66 -11.35 -4.48
CA PRO A 31 -6.49 -12.07 -3.51
C PRO A 31 -7.00 -13.38 -4.12
N GLN A 32 -6.95 -14.47 -3.36
CA GLN A 32 -7.33 -15.82 -3.82
C GLN A 32 -8.83 -15.92 -4.16
N LEU A 33 -9.66 -15.19 -3.44
CA LEU A 33 -11.12 -15.16 -3.63
C LEU A 33 -11.59 -14.09 -4.63
N GLY A 34 -10.65 -13.46 -5.33
CA GLY A 34 -10.92 -12.33 -6.22
C GLY A 34 -10.89 -10.99 -5.49
N ALA A 35 -10.76 -9.91 -6.26
CA ALA A 35 -10.77 -8.56 -5.72
C ALA A 35 -12.21 -8.07 -5.55
N ARG A 36 -12.49 -7.36 -4.46
CA ARG A 36 -13.74 -6.64 -4.26
C ARG A 36 -13.88 -5.51 -5.30
N LYS A 37 -15.11 -5.08 -5.57
CA LYS A 37 -15.38 -4.03 -6.57
C LYS A 37 -15.21 -2.63 -5.98
N GLU A 38 -15.51 -2.47 -4.70
CA GLU A 38 -15.49 -1.18 -4.02
C GLU A 38 -14.04 -0.80 -3.62
N PRO A 39 -13.61 0.44 -3.87
CA PRO A 39 -12.27 0.89 -3.47
C PRO A 39 -12.13 1.03 -1.94
N GLU A 40 -10.93 1.30 -1.45
CA GLU A 40 -10.78 1.81 -0.07
C GLU A 40 -11.24 3.26 0.02
N VAL A 41 -11.71 3.65 1.20
CA VAL A 41 -12.01 5.07 1.48
C VAL A 41 -10.66 5.78 1.63
N GLU A 42 -10.48 6.86 0.88
CA GLU A 42 -9.30 7.70 0.98
C GLU A 42 -9.50 8.72 2.10
N ASP A 43 -8.60 8.71 3.09
CA ASP A 43 -8.54 9.75 4.11
C ASP A 43 -7.71 10.93 3.59
N ASP A 44 -8.25 12.15 3.69
CA ASP A 44 -7.51 13.37 3.32
C ASP A 44 -6.23 13.54 4.15
N VAL A 45 -6.29 13.18 5.44
CA VAL A 45 -5.15 13.20 6.36
C VAL A 45 -5.17 11.93 7.22
N PRO A 46 -4.20 11.01 7.05
CA PRO A 46 -4.17 9.77 7.81
C PRO A 46 -3.79 10.02 9.27
N ASN A 47 -4.52 9.40 10.20
CA ASN A 47 -4.23 9.47 11.64
C ASN A 47 -3.20 8.40 12.08
N THR A 48 -2.11 8.26 11.33
CA THR A 48 -1.05 7.28 11.61
C THR A 48 -0.06 7.86 12.62
N ARG A 49 0.22 7.16 13.72
CA ARG A 49 1.24 7.56 14.69
C ARG A 49 2.62 7.57 14.01
N LEU A 50 3.30 8.72 14.06
CA LEU A 50 4.63 8.92 13.48
C LEU A 50 5.73 8.69 14.50
N HIS A 51 6.90 8.25 14.02
CA HIS A 51 8.12 8.15 14.80
C HIS A 51 8.97 9.41 14.61
N TRP A 52 9.30 10.10 15.71
CA TRP A 52 9.94 11.43 15.65
C TRP A 52 11.31 11.43 14.97
N ALA A 53 12.11 10.36 15.14
CA ALA A 53 13.43 10.28 14.51
C ALA A 53 13.35 10.31 12.98
N ASP A 54 12.33 9.64 12.42
CA ASP A 54 12.14 9.53 10.97
C ASP A 54 11.66 10.87 10.40
N VAL A 55 10.75 11.55 11.11
CA VAL A 55 10.28 12.90 10.76
C VAL A 55 11.44 13.88 10.73
N LYS A 56 12.29 13.86 11.77
CA LYS A 56 13.48 14.71 11.81
C LYS A 56 14.42 14.42 10.64
N ALA A 57 14.74 13.16 10.38
CA ALA A 57 15.64 12.77 9.29
C ALA A 57 15.12 13.20 7.90
N SER A 58 13.80 13.27 7.71
CA SER A 58 13.19 13.70 6.45
C SER A 58 13.29 15.20 6.15
N GLN A 59 13.61 16.04 7.16
CA GLN A 59 13.59 17.52 7.04
C GLN A 59 14.99 18.14 6.92
N GLY A 60 16.06 17.34 6.88
CA GLY A 60 17.45 17.80 6.87
C GLY A 60 17.93 18.30 8.24
#